data_AF-A0A520I303-F1
#
_entry.id   AF-A0A520I303-F1
#
_cell.length_a   1.000
_cell.length_b   1.000
_cell.length_c   1.000
_cell.angle_alpha   90.00
_cell.angle_beta   90.00
_cell.angle_gamma   90.00
#
_symmetry.space_group_name_H-M   'P 1'
#
loop_
_entity.id
_entity.type
_entity.pdbx_description
1 polymer ?
#
loop_
_entity_poly.entity_id
_entity_poly.type
_entity_poly.pdbx_seq_one_letter_code
_entity_poly.pdbx_strand_id
1 'polypeptide(L)'
;MFAMLVAANIAAWGWAFALFQAQPLMLGTAMLAWGLGLRHAVDADHIAAIDNVTRKLMQDGQRPIGVGFWFAVGHSGIVLIAAVAIALTASALAQFEAFKQAGGVIATLISALFLFTIAAMNLIILRSVWRTFGHVRGGGRYVEEDLDLLLGNRGLLARLFRPMFRLVTRSWHMAPLGFMFG
;
A
#
# COMPACT_ATOMS: atom_id res chain seq x y z
N MET A 1 -7.79 11.03 15.34
CA MET A 1 -7.79 10.29 14.06
C MET A 1 -9.11 9.54 13.86
N PHE A 2 -9.49 8.60 14.73
CA PHE A 2 -10.75 7.84 14.56
C PHE A 2 -12.01 8.70 14.47
N ALA A 3 -12.13 9.74 15.32
CA ALA A 3 -13.28 10.64 15.27
C ALA A 3 -13.43 11.35 13.89
N MET A 4 -12.33 11.78 13.28
CA MET A 4 -12.35 12.38 11.94
C MET A 4 -12.78 11.37 10.87
N LEU A 5 -12.35 10.12 11.01
CA LEU A 5 -12.64 9.04 10.07
C LEU A 5 -14.12 8.62 10.11
N VAL A 6 -14.68 8.57 11.32
CA VAL A 6 -16.12 8.36 11.56
C VAL A 6 -16.92 9.54 10.99
N ALA A 7 -16.52 10.78 11.30
CA ALA A 7 -17.18 11.97 10.79
C ALA A 7 -17.16 12.03 9.26
N ALA A 8 -16.03 11.70 8.62
CA ALA A 8 -15.90 11.64 7.17
C ALA A 8 -16.82 10.57 6.55
N ASN A 9 -16.95 9.40 7.17
CA ASN A 9 -17.89 8.36 6.71
C ASN A 9 -19.34 8.81 6.82
N ILE A 10 -19.72 9.42 7.96
CA ILE A 10 -21.08 9.96 8.15
C ILE A 10 -21.37 11.03 7.10
N ALA A 11 -20.42 11.94 6.84
CA ALA A 11 -20.58 12.97 5.83
C ALA A 11 -20.72 12.37 4.42
N ALA A 12 -19.91 11.38 4.06
CA ALA A 12 -19.98 10.71 2.76
C ALA A 12 -21.33 10.00 2.56
N TRP A 13 -21.82 9.28 3.57
CA TRP A 13 -23.13 8.61 3.53
C TRP A 13 -24.29 9.61 3.53
N GLY A 14 -24.18 10.70 4.30
CA GLY A 14 -25.15 11.79 4.29
C GLY A 14 -25.24 12.45 2.92
N TRP A 15 -24.09 12.67 2.26
CA TRP A 15 -24.03 13.16 0.88
C TRP A 15 -24.69 12.18 -0.10
N ALA A 16 -24.33 10.90 -0.04
CA ALA A 16 -24.91 9.87 -0.90
C ALA A 16 -26.43 9.80 -0.74
N PHE A 17 -26.94 9.86 0.50
CA PHE A 17 -28.37 9.90 0.76
C PHE A 17 -29.04 11.16 0.19
N ALA A 18 -28.45 12.34 0.38
CA ALA A 18 -28.98 13.59 -0.16
C ALA A 18 -29.10 13.57 -1.70
N LEU A 19 -28.13 12.96 -2.40
CA LEU A 19 -28.15 12.83 -3.86
C LEU A 19 -29.09 11.73 -4.37
N PHE A 20 -29.13 10.58 -3.70
CA PHE A 20 -29.74 9.35 -4.23
C PHE A 20 -30.99 8.88 -3.47
N GLN A 21 -31.54 9.68 -2.56
CA GLN A 21 -32.75 9.35 -1.79
C GLN A 21 -33.95 8.90 -2.66
N ALA A 22 -34.10 9.46 -3.86
CA ALA A 22 -35.18 9.10 -4.79
C ALA A 22 -34.80 7.94 -5.74
N GLN A 23 -33.58 7.44 -5.69
CA GLN A 23 -33.03 6.42 -6.59
C GLN A 23 -32.39 5.28 -5.79
N PRO A 24 -33.19 4.34 -5.25
CA PRO A 24 -32.69 3.25 -4.40
C PRO A 24 -31.61 2.39 -5.06
N LEU A 25 -31.67 2.25 -6.39
CA LEU A 25 -30.65 1.54 -7.17
C LEU A 25 -29.26 2.18 -7.05
N MET A 26 -29.18 3.52 -7.05
CA MET A 26 -27.91 4.26 -6.92
C MET A 26 -27.36 4.21 -5.48
N LEU A 27 -28.23 4.15 -4.48
CA LEU A 27 -27.81 3.85 -3.11
C LEU A 27 -27.25 2.43 -2.99
N GLY A 28 -27.86 1.46 -3.67
CA GLY A 28 -27.37 0.09 -3.75
C GLY A 28 -25.98 0.00 -4.38
N THR A 29 -25.74 0.72 -5.48
CA THR A 29 -24.40 0.76 -6.12
C THR A 29 -23.37 1.47 -5.24
N ALA A 30 -23.74 2.54 -4.54
CA ALA A 30 -22.86 3.19 -3.56
C ALA A 30 -22.46 2.24 -2.42
N MET A 31 -23.41 1.44 -1.92
CA MET A 31 -23.14 0.44 -0.89
C MET A 31 -22.21 -0.68 -1.39
N LEU A 32 -22.42 -1.16 -2.61
CA LEU A 32 -21.51 -2.13 -3.24
C LEU A 32 -20.11 -1.55 -3.43
N ALA A 33 -19.99 -0.31 -3.94
CA ALA A 33 -18.71 0.35 -4.10
C ALA A 33 -17.97 0.50 -2.75
N TRP A 34 -18.68 0.90 -1.69
CA TRP A 34 -18.12 0.99 -0.34
C TRP A 34 -17.66 -0.38 0.19
N GLY A 35 -18.48 -1.43 0.03
CA GLY A 35 -18.12 -2.79 0.46
C GLY A 35 -16.95 -3.40 -0.30
N LEU A 36 -16.92 -3.23 -1.63
CA LEU A 36 -15.81 -3.68 -2.47
C LEU A 36 -14.53 -2.90 -2.15
N GLY A 37 -14.64 -1.59 -1.89
CA GLY A 37 -13.51 -0.77 -1.43
C GLY A 37 -12.96 -1.22 -0.09
N LEU A 38 -13.82 -1.58 0.87
CA LEU A 38 -13.39 -2.15 2.14
C LEU A 38 -12.68 -3.49 1.97
N ARG A 39 -13.16 -4.36 1.08
CA ARG A 39 -12.49 -5.62 0.76
C ARG A 39 -11.09 -5.36 0.18
N HIS A 40 -11.01 -4.49 -0.83
CA HIS A 40 -9.78 -4.08 -1.50
C HIS A 40 -8.74 -3.50 -0.53
N ALA A 41 -9.19 -2.77 0.50
CA ALA A 41 -8.30 -2.22 1.53
C ALA A 41 -7.55 -3.30 2.34
N VAL A 42 -8.05 -4.55 2.36
CA VAL A 42 -7.46 -5.68 3.09
C VAL A 42 -6.57 -6.54 2.19
N ASP A 43 -6.33 -6.14 0.95
CA ASP A 43 -5.47 -6.87 0.03
C ASP A 43 -4.03 -6.97 0.56
N ALA A 44 -3.40 -8.11 0.28
CA ALA A 44 -2.12 -8.50 0.90
C ALA A 44 -0.98 -7.55 0.52
N ASP A 45 -1.09 -6.89 -0.62
CA ASP A 45 -0.13 -5.94 -1.17
C ASP A 45 -0.11 -4.62 -0.39
N HIS A 46 -1.30 -4.10 -0.05
CA HIS A 46 -1.49 -2.95 0.81
C HIS A 46 -0.91 -3.21 2.22
N ILE A 47 -1.25 -4.36 2.80
CA ILE A 47 -0.78 -4.76 4.13
C ILE A 47 0.74 -4.89 4.12
N ALA A 48 1.32 -5.58 3.13
CA ALA A 48 2.76 -5.78 3.02
C ALA A 48 3.52 -4.46 2.82
N ALA A 49 3.01 -3.55 1.99
CA ALA A 49 3.64 -2.24 1.76
C ALA A 49 3.64 -1.38 3.02
N ILE A 50 2.50 -1.26 3.71
CA ILE A 50 2.38 -0.48 4.95
C ILE A 50 3.25 -1.08 6.05
N ASP A 51 3.22 -2.39 6.26
CA ASP A 51 4.00 -3.08 7.29
C ASP A 51 5.51 -2.90 7.07
N ASN A 52 5.99 -3.08 5.84
CA ASN A 52 7.41 -2.91 5.51
C ASN A 52 7.91 -1.49 5.77
N VAL A 53 7.15 -0.48 5.36
CA VAL A 53 7.52 0.92 5.61
C VAL A 53 7.44 1.25 7.11
N THR A 54 6.45 0.72 7.81
CA THR A 54 6.29 0.90 9.26
C THR A 54 7.48 0.31 10.01
N ARG A 55 7.86 -0.95 9.74
CA ARG A 55 9.02 -1.61 10.36
C ARG A 55 10.31 -0.86 10.08
N LYS A 56 10.52 -0.43 8.84
CA LYS A 56 11.68 0.37 8.46
C LYS A 56 11.77 1.67 9.27
N LEU A 57 10.69 2.45 9.33
CA LEU A 57 10.69 3.72 10.07
C LEU A 57 10.87 3.51 11.57
N MET A 58 10.37 2.40 12.12
CA MET A 58 10.64 2.01 13.52
C MET A 58 12.11 1.64 13.74
N GLN A 59 12.74 0.91 12.81
CA GLN A 59 14.18 0.61 12.83
C GLN A 59 15.03 1.89 12.74
N ASP A 60 14.56 2.90 12.00
CA ASP A 60 15.17 4.24 11.94
C ASP A 60 14.91 5.09 13.21
N GLY A 61 14.28 4.52 14.26
CA GLY A 61 13.99 5.19 15.53
C GLY A 61 12.79 6.14 15.51
N GLN A 62 11.99 6.14 14.44
CA GLN A 62 10.83 7.02 14.30
C GLN A 62 9.53 6.39 14.84
N ARG A 63 8.49 7.20 15.00
CA ARG A 63 7.11 6.77 15.33
C ARG A 63 6.20 6.89 14.11
N PRO A 64 6.06 5.85 13.28
CA PRO A 64 5.38 5.91 11.98
C PRO A 64 3.83 5.84 12.06
N ILE A 65 3.19 6.73 12.82
CA ILE A 65 1.74 6.69 13.05
C ILE A 65 0.93 7.04 11.79
N GLY A 66 1.51 7.79 10.83
CA GLY A 66 0.81 8.29 9.64
C GLY A 66 1.01 7.49 8.35
N VAL A 67 1.76 6.37 8.37
CA VAL A 67 2.14 5.63 7.15
C VAL A 67 0.92 5.13 6.37
N GLY A 68 0.00 4.44 7.06
CA GLY A 68 -1.23 3.95 6.43
C GLY A 68 -2.15 5.07 5.94
N PHE A 69 -2.20 6.20 6.66
CA PHE A 69 -3.01 7.35 6.24
C PHE A 69 -2.51 7.94 4.92
N TRP A 70 -1.20 8.20 4.82
CA TRP A 70 -0.63 8.75 3.58
C TRP A 70 -0.72 7.76 2.42
N PHE A 71 -0.60 6.45 2.68
CA PHE A 71 -0.87 5.43 1.66
C PHE A 71 -2.29 5.54 1.12
N ALA A 72 -3.28 5.54 2.01
CA ALA A 72 -4.69 5.59 1.66
C ALA A 72 -5.04 6.87 0.89
N VAL A 73 -4.45 8.02 1.27
CA VAL A 73 -4.62 9.28 0.55
C VAL A 73 -4.08 9.19 -0.88
N GLY A 74 -2.87 8.65 -1.06
CA GLY A 74 -2.27 8.44 -2.37
C GLY A 74 -3.09 7.52 -3.27
N HIS A 75 -3.45 6.35 -2.73
CA HIS A 75 -4.23 5.33 -3.42
C HIS A 75 -5.64 5.80 -3.78
N SER A 76 -6.32 6.47 -2.85
CA SER A 76 -7.65 7.05 -3.13
C SER A 76 -7.57 8.17 -4.17
N GLY A 77 -6.44 8.90 -4.24
CA GLY A 77 -6.22 9.96 -5.22
C GLY A 77 -6.22 9.46 -6.66
N ILE A 78 -5.48 8.38 -6.96
CA ILE A 78 -5.47 7.79 -8.31
C ILE A 78 -6.83 7.21 -8.67
N VAL A 79 -7.50 6.52 -7.72
CA VAL A 79 -8.85 5.97 -7.92
C VAL A 79 -9.85 7.08 -8.23
N LEU A 80 -9.78 8.21 -7.52
CA LEU A 80 -10.64 9.37 -7.77
C LEU A 80 -10.38 9.96 -9.16
N ILE A 81 -9.12 10.13 -9.55
CA ILE A 81 -8.75 10.62 -10.89
C ILE A 81 -9.27 9.65 -11.96
N ALA A 82 -9.08 8.35 -11.78
CA ALA A 82 -9.56 7.32 -12.70
C ALA A 82 -11.09 7.34 -12.80
N ALA A 83 -11.80 7.46 -11.68
CA ALA A 83 -13.26 7.53 -11.66
C ALA A 83 -13.79 8.79 -12.38
N VAL A 84 -13.19 9.96 -12.13
CA VAL A 84 -13.54 11.21 -12.82
C VAL A 84 -13.22 11.12 -14.30
N ALA A 85 -12.04 10.61 -14.66
CA ALA A 85 -11.65 10.41 -16.05
C ALA A 85 -12.63 9.49 -16.78
N ILE A 86 -12.99 8.35 -16.19
CA ILE A 86 -14.00 7.43 -16.74
C ILE A 86 -15.35 8.12 -16.85
N ALA A 87 -15.78 8.89 -15.85
CA ALA A 87 -17.07 9.60 -15.90
C ALA A 87 -17.11 10.64 -17.02
N LEU A 88 -16.05 11.43 -17.19
CA LEU A 88 -15.93 12.46 -18.24
C LEU A 88 -15.80 11.85 -19.64
N THR A 89 -15.13 10.71 -19.74
CA THR A 89 -14.87 10.02 -21.01
C THR A 89 -15.87 8.91 -21.28
N ALA A 90 -16.86 8.64 -20.42
CA ALA A 90 -17.82 7.56 -20.61
C ALA A 90 -18.59 7.68 -21.94
N SER A 91 -18.81 8.90 -22.42
CA SER A 91 -19.41 9.18 -23.73
C SER A 91 -18.42 9.07 -24.91
N ALA A 92 -17.11 9.17 -24.67
CA ALA A 92 -16.04 9.11 -25.68
C ALA A 92 -15.28 7.76 -25.71
N LEU A 93 -15.32 6.98 -24.63
CA LEU A 93 -14.62 5.71 -24.42
C LEU A 93 -15.24 4.54 -25.18
N ALA A 94 -16.44 4.71 -25.76
CA ALA A 94 -17.03 3.73 -26.66
C ALA A 94 -16.16 3.45 -27.90
N GLN A 95 -15.10 4.23 -28.14
CA GLN A 95 -14.20 4.10 -29.29
C GLN A 95 -12.73 3.76 -28.93
N PHE A 96 -12.35 3.63 -27.65
CA PHE A 96 -10.93 3.48 -27.25
C PHE A 96 -10.67 2.31 -26.28
N GLU A 97 -10.94 1.10 -26.76
CA GLU A 97 -10.75 -0.15 -25.99
C GLU A 97 -9.26 -0.52 -25.81
N ALA A 98 -8.41 -0.15 -26.78
CA ALA A 98 -6.97 -0.43 -26.76
C ALA A 98 -6.20 0.35 -25.66
N PHE A 99 -6.62 1.58 -25.34
CA PHE A 99 -5.93 2.40 -24.33
C PHE A 99 -6.17 1.88 -22.90
N LYS A 100 -7.36 1.29 -22.66
CA LYS A 100 -7.73 0.70 -21.38
C LYS A 100 -6.94 -0.57 -21.08
N GLN A 101 -6.74 -1.43 -22.09
CA GLN A 101 -5.89 -2.62 -21.97
C GLN A 101 -4.42 -2.27 -21.73
N ALA A 102 -3.85 -1.33 -22.49
CA ALA A 102 -2.45 -0.95 -22.33
C ALA A 102 -2.16 -0.36 -20.94
N GLY A 103 -3.03 0.52 -20.44
CA GLY A 103 -2.90 1.09 -19.09
C GLY A 103 -2.98 0.02 -17.99
N GLY A 104 -3.93 -0.90 -18.10
CA GLY A 104 -4.09 -2.00 -17.14
C GLY A 104 -2.87 -2.94 -17.09
N VAL A 105 -2.31 -3.30 -18.26
CA VAL A 105 -1.11 -4.15 -18.34
C VAL A 105 0.10 -3.45 -17.72
N ILE A 106 0.33 -2.17 -18.01
CA ILE A 106 1.45 -1.40 -17.44
C ILE A 106 1.32 -1.28 -15.93
N ALA A 107 0.13 -0.94 -15.42
CA ALA A 107 -0.13 -0.86 -13.97
C ALA A 107 0.08 -2.20 -13.28
N THR A 108 -0.38 -3.30 -13.90
CA THR A 108 -0.18 -4.66 -13.41
C THR A 108 1.30 -5.03 -13.36
N LEU A 109 2.08 -4.69 -14.39
CA LEU A 109 3.52 -4.99 -14.44
C LEU A 109 4.30 -4.21 -13.39
N ILE A 110 4.00 -2.93 -13.19
CA ILE A 110 4.63 -2.09 -12.16
C ILE A 110 4.30 -2.65 -10.76
N SER A 111 3.03 -2.96 -10.52
CA SER A 111 2.58 -3.55 -9.25
C SER A 111 3.22 -4.91 -9.01
N ALA A 112 3.25 -5.79 -10.02
CA ALA A 112 3.88 -7.10 -9.94
C ALA A 112 5.38 -6.99 -9.63
N LEU A 113 6.12 -6.12 -10.32
CA LEU A 113 7.53 -5.89 -10.07
C LEU A 113 7.77 -5.44 -8.62
N PHE A 114 6.96 -4.51 -8.14
CA PHE A 114 7.07 -4.00 -6.78
C PHE A 114 6.74 -5.09 -5.73
N LEU A 115 5.68 -5.86 -5.95
CA LEU A 115 5.26 -6.98 -5.10
C LEU A 115 6.31 -8.09 -5.03
N PHE A 116 6.86 -8.52 -6.18
CA PHE A 116 7.93 -9.51 -6.19
C PHE A 116 9.19 -9.01 -5.49
N THR A 117 9.49 -7.71 -5.59
CA THR A 117 10.61 -7.11 -4.86
C THR A 117 10.38 -7.17 -3.35
N ILE A 118 9.19 -6.78 -2.87
CA ILE A 118 8.81 -6.90 -1.46
C ILE A 118 8.84 -8.37 -0.99
N ALA A 119 8.29 -9.29 -1.77
CA ALA A 119 8.25 -10.70 -1.44
C ALA A 119 9.66 -11.29 -1.29
N ALA A 120 10.58 -10.94 -2.20
CA ALA A 120 11.98 -11.33 -2.12
C ALA A 120 12.66 -10.78 -0.84
N MET A 121 12.40 -9.52 -0.50
CA MET A 121 12.91 -8.92 0.74
C MET A 121 12.40 -9.65 1.99
N ASN A 122 11.10 -9.93 2.05
CA ASN A 122 10.49 -10.64 3.17
C ASN A 122 11.03 -12.06 3.31
N LEU A 123 11.28 -12.76 2.20
CA LEU A 123 11.86 -14.11 2.21
C LEU A 123 13.30 -14.10 2.74
N ILE A 124 14.10 -13.09 2.39
CA ILE A 124 15.47 -12.92 2.88
C ILE A 124 15.46 -12.65 4.40
N ILE A 125 14.61 -11.74 4.87
CA ILE A 125 14.44 -11.43 6.29
C ILE A 125 14.01 -12.69 7.04
N LEU A 126 13.00 -13.41 6.54
CA LEU A 126 12.52 -14.65 7.16
C LEU A 126 13.63 -15.70 7.26
N ARG A 127 14.41 -15.89 6.20
CA ARG A 127 15.55 -16.83 6.20
C ARG A 127 16.62 -16.42 7.22
N SER A 128 16.86 -15.12 7.38
CA SER A 128 17.78 -14.58 8.38
C SER A 128 17.28 -14.90 9.80
N VAL A 129 16.02 -14.52 10.09
CA VAL A 129 15.38 -14.75 11.39
C VAL A 129 15.32 -16.23 11.73
N TRP A 130 15.00 -17.09 10.76
CA TRP A 130 14.95 -18.54 10.95
C TRP A 130 16.32 -19.15 11.29
N ARG A 131 17.39 -18.65 10.65
CA ARG A 131 18.76 -19.07 10.97
C ARG A 131 19.16 -18.65 12.38
N THR A 132 18.90 -17.40 12.75
CA THR A 132 19.16 -16.89 14.11
C THR A 132 18.35 -17.67 15.15
N PHE A 133 17.08 -17.96 14.87
CA PHE A 133 16.22 -18.77 15.73
C PHE A 133 16.76 -20.19 15.92
N GLY A 134 17.21 -20.84 14.83
CA GLY A 134 17.85 -22.16 14.91
C GLY A 134 19.15 -22.15 15.73
N HIS A 135 19.96 -21.09 15.60
CA HIS A 135 21.22 -20.94 16.34
C HIS A 135 21.00 -20.75 17.84
N VAL A 136 20.04 -19.90 18.22
CA VAL A 136 19.67 -19.67 19.64
C VAL A 136 19.05 -20.91 20.26
N ARG A 137 18.19 -21.62 19.51
CA ARG A 137 17.56 -22.88 19.98
C ARG A 137 18.58 -24.01 20.16
N GLY A 138 19.71 -23.96 19.46
CA GLY A 138 20.85 -24.88 19.62
C GLY A 138 21.80 -24.55 20.77
N GLY A 139 21.49 -23.54 21.60
CA GLY A 139 22.32 -23.15 22.75
C GLY A 139 23.40 -22.11 22.45
N GLY A 140 23.43 -21.55 21.23
CA GLY A 140 24.30 -20.41 20.89
C GLY A 140 23.86 -19.13 21.61
N ARG A 141 24.81 -18.29 22.05
CA ARG A 141 24.48 -16.97 22.61
C ARG A 141 23.81 -16.13 21.53
N TYR A 142 22.72 -15.45 21.89
CA TYR A 142 22.14 -14.40 21.08
C TYR A 142 23.16 -13.26 20.93
N VAL A 143 23.76 -13.14 19.75
CA VAL A 143 24.69 -12.07 19.41
C VAL A 143 23.89 -11.05 18.60
N GLU A 144 23.53 -9.95 19.24
CA GLU A 144 22.74 -8.84 18.68
C GLU A 144 23.43 -8.24 17.42
N GLU A 145 24.77 -8.38 17.35
CA GLU A 145 25.62 -7.98 16.23
C GLU A 145 25.34 -8.73 14.92
N ASP A 146 24.78 -9.95 14.91
CA ASP A 146 24.54 -10.69 13.65
C ASP A 146 23.30 -10.17 12.91
N LEU A 147 22.32 -9.63 13.65
CA LEU A 147 21.16 -8.98 13.05
C LEU A 147 21.57 -7.62 12.45
N ASP A 148 22.43 -6.88 13.16
CA ASP A 148 22.96 -5.59 12.71
C ASP A 148 24.11 -5.70 11.69
N LEU A 149 24.85 -6.81 11.58
CA LEU A 149 25.83 -7.02 10.51
C LEU A 149 25.20 -7.47 9.18
N LEU A 150 24.05 -8.15 9.24
CA LEU A 150 23.30 -8.60 8.06
C LEU A 150 22.26 -7.58 7.58
N LEU A 151 21.61 -6.83 8.49
CA LEU A 151 20.74 -5.70 8.14
C LEU A 151 21.52 -4.38 8.03
N GLY A 152 22.62 -4.24 8.77
CA GLY A 152 23.56 -3.14 8.68
C GLY A 152 24.77 -3.47 7.78
N ASN A 153 24.67 -2.94 6.56
CA ASN A 153 25.80 -2.24 5.94
C ASN A 153 26.93 -3.07 5.27
N ARG A 154 26.85 -4.41 5.13
CA ARG A 154 27.91 -5.17 4.40
C ARG A 154 27.46 -6.22 3.36
N GLY A 155 26.18 -6.34 3.03
CA GLY A 155 25.72 -7.22 1.95
C GLY A 155 25.61 -6.53 0.58
N LEU A 156 25.93 -7.23 -0.52
CA LEU A 156 25.64 -6.79 -1.91
C LEU A 156 24.16 -6.39 -2.10
N LEU A 157 23.25 -7.14 -1.46
CA LEU A 157 21.81 -6.86 -1.43
C LEU A 157 21.49 -5.58 -0.64
N ALA A 158 22.10 -5.37 0.52
CA ALA A 158 21.94 -4.13 1.30
C ALA A 158 22.45 -2.88 0.53
N ARG A 159 23.43 -3.06 -0.36
CA ARG A 159 23.96 -2.00 -1.24
C ARG A 159 23.04 -1.72 -2.43
N LEU A 160 22.42 -2.77 -3.00
CA LEU A 160 21.47 -2.68 -4.09
C LEU A 160 20.12 -2.07 -3.66
N PHE A 161 19.62 -2.42 -2.46
CA PHE A 161 18.35 -1.93 -1.91
C PHE A 161 18.49 -0.65 -1.06
N ARG A 162 19.71 -0.21 -0.78
CA ARG A 162 20.01 1.05 -0.07
C ARG A 162 19.34 2.29 -0.66
N PRO A 163 19.27 2.49 -1.98
CA PRO A 163 18.55 3.61 -2.57
C PRO A 163 17.05 3.55 -2.29
N MET A 164 16.47 2.36 -2.36
CA MET A 164 15.04 2.11 -2.09
C MET A 164 14.67 2.41 -0.63
N PHE A 165 15.52 1.98 0.31
CA PHE A 165 15.36 2.34 1.72
C PHE A 165 15.66 3.83 2.01
N ARG A 166 16.51 4.49 1.22
CA ARG A 166 16.71 5.95 1.33
C ARG A 166 15.53 6.77 0.80
N LEU A 167 14.68 6.20 -0.06
CA LEU A 167 13.54 6.92 -0.63
C LEU A 167 12.41 7.13 0.37
N VAL A 168 12.21 6.25 1.35
CA VAL A 168 11.11 6.35 2.33
C VAL A 168 11.64 6.71 3.71
N THR A 169 11.90 7.99 3.95
CA THR A 169 12.42 8.52 5.22
C THR A 169 11.37 9.21 6.08
N ARG A 170 10.20 9.52 5.51
CA ARG A 170 9.07 10.16 6.19
C ARG A 170 7.76 9.47 5.82
N SER A 171 6.80 9.50 6.73
CA SER A 171 5.49 8.88 6.52
C SER A 171 4.72 9.43 5.30
N TRP A 172 4.97 10.67 4.87
CA TRP A 172 4.30 11.25 3.69
C TRP A 172 4.78 10.65 2.36
N HIS A 173 5.97 10.05 2.30
CA HIS A 173 6.47 9.36 1.10
C HIS A 173 5.60 8.14 0.75
N MET A 174 4.69 7.71 1.63
CA MET A 174 3.67 6.72 1.28
C MET A 174 2.60 7.23 0.33
N ALA A 175 2.38 8.54 0.20
CA ALA A 175 1.35 9.03 -0.72
C ALA A 175 1.70 8.77 -2.20
N PRO A 176 2.93 9.07 -2.68
CA PRO A 176 3.35 8.64 -4.01
C PRO A 176 3.32 7.12 -4.18
N LEU A 177 3.70 6.36 -3.15
CA LEU A 177 3.65 4.90 -3.20
C LEU A 177 2.21 4.41 -3.37
N GLY A 178 1.28 4.91 -2.55
CA GLY A 178 -0.14 4.57 -2.64
C GLY A 178 -0.75 4.92 -3.98
N PHE A 179 -0.34 6.04 -4.58
CA PHE A 179 -0.75 6.42 -5.92
C PHE A 179 -0.31 5.41 -6.99
N MET A 180 0.86 4.79 -6.85
CA MET A 180 1.34 3.75 -7.78
C MET A 180 0.64 2.40 -7.61
N PHE A 181 -0.01 2.18 -6.46
CA PHE A 181 -0.72 0.94 -6.13
C PHE A 181 -2.20 0.95 -6.55
N GLY A 182 -2.76 2.10 -6.94
CA GLY A 182 -4.17 2.20 -7.33
C GLY A 182 -4.41 2.31 -8.83
#